data_AF-A0A8J6NIC1-F1
#
_entry.id   AF-A0A8J6NIC1-F1
#
_cell.length_a   1.000
_cell.length_b   1.000
_cell.length_c   1.000
_cell.angle_alpha   90.00
_cell.angle_beta   90.00
_cell.angle_gamma   90.00
#
_symmetry.space_group_name_H-M   'P 1'
#
loop_
_entity.id
_entity.type
_entity.pdbx_description
1 polymer ?
#
loop_
_entity_poly.entity_id
_entity_poly.type
_entity_poly.pdbx_seq_one_letter_code
_entity_poly.pdbx_strand_id
1 'polypeptide(L)'
;MDSKNLWFEEELITQDEIKLNQDTISLGVSVGDIPHAVVRVQKPVWDVLNKGKLFIVSGQEIRLFKVKIGFEFDIPHTEIDKNYRFSFAKCSAFVWSRDDKQPAPWVFDIFPRELYEGEPQKISVKFSPEITVDQIGASIGEIGTEIALGQIVPTVIGFLGQDQRKPRWEIRPKDKMLLGIHYFWLVVAVPVDCEKIRLASQVEANLERNFGVFKIGPRNKLWKNRPSIEIG
;
A
#
# COMPACT_ATOMS: atom_id res chain seq x y z
N MET A 1 -19.88 10.11 -6.48
CA MET A 1 -18.57 9.43 -6.42
C MET A 1 -18.26 8.96 -7.84
N ASP A 2 -17.10 9.32 -8.41
CA ASP A 2 -16.80 8.98 -9.81
C ASP A 2 -16.25 7.55 -9.87
N SER A 3 -17.12 6.58 -10.19
CA SER A 3 -16.81 5.14 -10.25
C SER A 3 -15.68 4.79 -11.21
N LYS A 4 -15.25 5.75 -12.04
CA LYS A 4 -14.19 5.63 -13.04
C LYS A 4 -12.80 5.34 -12.45
N ASN A 5 -12.57 5.66 -11.18
CA ASN A 5 -11.26 5.47 -10.54
C ASN A 5 -11.20 4.28 -9.58
N LEU A 6 -12.29 3.53 -9.39
CA LEU A 6 -12.27 2.31 -8.57
C LEU A 6 -11.58 1.17 -9.33
N TRP A 7 -10.63 0.49 -8.69
CA TRP A 7 -10.04 -0.74 -9.23
C TRP A 7 -10.77 -1.97 -8.73
N PHE A 8 -10.89 -2.11 -7.41
CA PHE A 8 -11.69 -3.14 -6.79
C PHE A 8 -12.14 -2.70 -5.40
N GLU A 9 -13.21 -3.31 -4.94
CA GLU A 9 -13.71 -3.19 -3.58
C GLU A 9 -13.56 -4.55 -2.91
N GLU A 10 -13.13 -4.56 -1.65
CA GLU A 10 -13.06 -5.77 -0.85
C GLU A 10 -13.65 -5.56 0.55
N GLU A 11 -14.52 -6.48 0.94
CA GLU A 11 -14.94 -6.62 2.32
C GLU A 11 -13.81 -7.26 3.13
N LEU A 12 -13.49 -6.66 4.27
CA LEU A 12 -12.51 -7.17 5.20
C LEU A 12 -13.22 -8.07 6.22
N ILE A 13 -12.79 -9.33 6.27
CA ILE A 13 -13.36 -10.34 7.16
C ILE A 13 -12.44 -10.60 8.35
N THR A 14 -13.04 -10.95 9.49
CA THR A 14 -12.30 -11.38 10.69
C THR A 14 -11.36 -12.54 10.36
N GLN A 15 -10.14 -12.46 10.90
CA GLN A 15 -9.05 -13.37 10.65
C GLN A 15 -8.83 -14.37 11.80
N ASP A 16 -9.64 -14.26 12.86
CA ASP A 16 -9.66 -15.24 13.94
C ASP A 16 -10.08 -16.59 13.38
N GLU A 17 -9.29 -17.60 13.72
CA GLU A 17 -9.34 -18.94 13.19
C GLU A 17 -10.76 -19.52 13.30
N ILE A 18 -11.29 -20.03 12.19
CA ILE A 18 -12.29 -21.10 12.23
C ILE A 18 -11.60 -22.32 12.86
N LYS A 19 -11.44 -22.31 14.18
CA LYS A 19 -11.24 -23.50 15.02
C LYS A 19 -12.48 -23.60 15.90
N LEU A 20 -13.57 -24.08 15.32
CA LEU A 20 -14.67 -24.63 16.09
C LEU A 20 -14.14 -25.91 16.76
N ASN A 21 -13.60 -25.78 17.97
CA ASN A 21 -13.59 -26.87 18.94
C ASN A 21 -14.84 -26.70 19.81
N GLN A 22 -15.62 -27.76 19.94
CA GLN A 22 -17.00 -27.73 20.45
C GLN A 22 -17.16 -27.48 21.95
N ASP A 23 -16.11 -27.27 22.73
CA ASP A 23 -16.24 -27.26 24.20
C ASP A 23 -15.41 -26.15 24.87
N THR A 24 -15.85 -24.88 24.82
CA THR A 24 -15.70 -23.95 25.97
C THR A 24 -16.56 -22.70 25.84
N ILE A 25 -17.12 -22.27 26.98
CA ILE A 25 -18.03 -21.13 27.14
C ILE A 25 -17.27 -19.78 27.09
N SER A 26 -17.85 -18.86 26.30
CA SER A 26 -17.88 -17.38 26.38
C SER A 26 -16.64 -16.50 26.16
N LEU A 27 -16.64 -15.81 25.00
CA LEU A 27 -16.88 -14.36 24.94
C LEU A 27 -17.77 -14.10 23.72
N GLY A 28 -18.96 -13.55 23.96
CA GLY A 28 -20.08 -13.50 23.03
C GLY A 28 -19.82 -12.63 21.79
N VAL A 29 -19.18 -13.20 20.77
CA VAL A 29 -19.40 -12.76 19.39
C VAL A 29 -20.57 -13.59 18.88
N SER A 30 -21.76 -13.00 18.91
CA SER A 30 -22.90 -13.61 18.24
C SER A 30 -22.55 -13.79 16.76
N VAL A 31 -22.98 -14.88 16.13
CA VAL A 31 -22.71 -15.19 14.72
C VAL A 31 -23.27 -14.11 13.76
N GLY A 32 -23.97 -13.09 14.28
CA GLY A 32 -24.44 -11.90 13.54
C GLY A 32 -23.63 -10.60 13.76
N ASP A 33 -22.58 -10.58 14.58
CA ASP A 33 -21.76 -9.39 14.87
C ASP A 33 -20.38 -9.43 14.19
N ILE A 34 -20.31 -9.89 12.93
CA ILE A 34 -19.07 -9.78 12.16
C ILE A 34 -18.91 -8.31 11.77
N PRO A 35 -17.86 -7.61 12.23
CA PRO A 35 -17.71 -6.21 11.94
C PRO A 35 -17.50 -6.02 10.43
N HIS A 36 -18.39 -5.28 9.80
CA HIS A 36 -18.31 -4.97 8.38
C HIS A 36 -17.38 -3.77 8.18
N ALA A 37 -16.27 -4.00 7.50
CA ALA A 37 -15.41 -2.94 7.01
C ALA A 37 -15.13 -3.19 5.54
N VAL A 38 -15.09 -2.11 4.77
CA VAL A 38 -14.84 -2.16 3.34
C VAL A 38 -13.59 -1.35 3.05
N VAL A 39 -12.76 -1.90 2.16
CA VAL A 39 -11.68 -1.16 1.54
C VAL A 39 -11.92 -1.08 0.05
N ARG A 40 -11.89 0.14 -0.49
CA ARG A 40 -11.91 0.38 -1.93
C ARG A 40 -10.51 0.77 -2.39
N VAL A 41 -9.94 -0.02 -3.30
CA VAL A 41 -8.64 0.27 -3.88
C VAL A 41 -8.84 1.04 -5.17
N GLN A 42 -8.24 2.22 -5.25
CA GLN A 42 -8.30 3.09 -6.41
C GLN A 42 -7.35 2.58 -7.50
N LYS A 43 -7.72 2.78 -8.76
CA LYS A 43 -6.91 2.45 -9.93
C LYS A 43 -5.55 3.14 -9.82
N PRO A 44 -4.45 2.38 -9.82
CA PRO A 44 -3.12 2.97 -9.72
C PRO A 44 -2.83 3.89 -10.91
N VAL A 45 -2.24 5.05 -10.64
CA VAL A 45 -1.81 6.03 -11.66
C VAL A 45 -0.30 5.98 -11.78
N TRP A 46 0.20 5.90 -13.00
CA TRP A 46 1.62 5.68 -13.30
C TRP A 46 2.17 6.82 -14.14
N ASP A 47 3.28 7.38 -13.71
CA ASP A 47 4.03 8.39 -14.43
C ASP A 47 5.43 7.86 -14.75
N VAL A 48 5.83 7.91 -16.01
CA VAL A 48 7.22 7.63 -16.41
C VAL A 48 8.09 8.77 -15.89
N LEU A 49 9.04 8.46 -15.00
CA LEU A 49 9.96 9.46 -14.45
C LEU A 49 11.11 9.78 -15.41
N ASN A 50 11.53 8.81 -16.21
CA ASN A 50 12.65 8.94 -17.12
C ASN A 50 12.23 8.76 -18.59
N LYS A 51 11.54 9.76 -19.13
CA LYS A 51 11.17 9.81 -20.55
C LYS A 51 12.44 9.90 -21.41
N GLY A 52 12.95 8.74 -21.87
CA GLY A 52 14.08 8.65 -22.80
C GLY A 52 15.48 8.53 -22.19
N LYS A 53 15.63 8.38 -20.86
CA LYS A 53 16.93 8.15 -20.20
C LYS A 53 16.91 6.84 -19.42
N LEU A 54 17.69 5.85 -19.83
CA LEU A 54 17.89 4.63 -19.04
C LEU A 54 18.91 4.89 -17.94
N PHE A 55 18.70 4.31 -16.76
CA PHE A 55 19.71 4.32 -15.70
C PHE A 55 20.40 2.97 -15.64
N ILE A 56 21.68 2.97 -15.27
CA ILE A 56 22.41 1.74 -15.01
C ILE A 56 22.52 1.60 -13.50
N VAL A 57 21.90 0.55 -12.95
CA VAL A 57 22.01 0.18 -11.54
C VAL A 57 22.57 -1.23 -11.47
N SER A 58 23.71 -1.41 -10.80
CA SER A 58 24.38 -2.72 -10.71
C SER A 58 24.66 -3.38 -12.08
N GLY A 59 24.94 -2.56 -13.10
CA GLY A 59 25.21 -3.03 -14.48
C GLY A 59 23.96 -3.35 -15.30
N GLN A 60 22.75 -3.14 -14.78
CA GLN A 60 21.50 -3.38 -15.48
C GLN A 60 20.83 -2.06 -15.87
N GLU A 61 20.37 -1.97 -17.12
CA GLU A 61 19.58 -0.82 -17.59
C GLU A 61 18.14 -0.90 -17.07
N ILE A 62 17.62 0.24 -16.56
CA ILE A 62 16.29 0.32 -15.96
C ILE A 62 15.46 1.53 -16.42
N ARG A 63 14.14 1.34 -16.38
CA ARG A 63 13.09 2.36 -16.47
C ARG A 63 12.52 2.64 -15.09
N LEU A 64 12.25 3.91 -14.78
CA LEU A 64 11.69 4.34 -13.49
C LEU A 64 10.25 4.84 -13.67
N PHE A 65 9.36 4.29 -12.86
CA PHE A 65 7.95 4.69 -12.81
C PHE A 65 7.60 5.18 -11.42
N LYS A 66 6.91 6.32 -11.34
CA LYS A 66 6.23 6.77 -10.12
C LYS A 66 4.80 6.29 -10.18
N VAL A 67 4.35 5.67 -9.11
CA VAL A 67 3.05 5.00 -9.06
C VAL A 67 2.30 5.50 -7.85
N LYS A 68 1.09 5.98 -8.05
CA LYS A 68 0.17 6.38 -6.99
C LYS A 68 -0.86 5.27 -6.76
N ILE A 69 -1.01 4.80 -5.53
CA ILE A 69 -2.04 3.84 -5.11
C ILE A 69 -2.92 4.52 -4.05
N GLY A 70 -4.24 4.36 -4.15
CA GLY A 70 -5.19 4.87 -3.16
C GLY A 70 -5.93 3.74 -2.46
N PHE A 71 -6.03 3.83 -1.13
CA PHE A 71 -6.84 2.93 -0.31
C PHE A 71 -7.89 3.76 0.42
N GLU A 72 -9.15 3.47 0.17
CA GLU A 72 -10.28 4.11 0.83
C GLU A 72 -10.82 3.20 1.92
N PHE A 73 -10.88 3.71 3.14
CA PHE A 73 -11.39 3.00 4.30
C PHE A 73 -12.81 3.45 4.59
N ASP A 74 -13.71 2.47 4.75
CA ASP A 74 -15.12 2.72 5.01
C ASP A 74 -15.63 1.76 6.09
N ILE A 75 -16.41 2.30 7.02
CA ILE A 75 -17.13 1.56 8.06
C ILE A 75 -18.59 1.98 7.91
N PRO A 76 -19.54 1.04 7.70
CA PRO A 76 -20.95 1.37 7.64
C PRO A 76 -21.40 2.13 8.89
N HIS A 77 -22.29 3.11 8.74
CA HIS A 77 -22.79 3.91 9.85
C HIS A 77 -23.32 3.07 11.03
N THR A 78 -23.97 1.94 10.73
CA THR A 78 -24.47 1.00 11.74
C THR A 78 -23.37 0.41 12.63
N GLU A 79 -22.14 0.28 12.12
CA GLU A 79 -20.98 -0.17 12.89
C GLU A 79 -20.29 0.99 13.61
N ILE A 80 -20.28 2.19 13.01
CA ILE A 80 -19.81 3.42 13.67
C ILE A 80 -20.63 3.69 14.93
N ASP A 81 -21.96 3.55 14.87
CA ASP A 81 -22.87 3.72 16.02
C ASP A 81 -22.60 2.71 17.16
N LYS A 82 -21.95 1.59 16.84
CA LYS A 82 -21.49 0.58 17.81
C LYS A 82 -20.07 0.87 18.34
N ASN A 83 -19.52 2.04 18.04
CA ASN A 83 -18.15 2.49 18.33
C ASN A 83 -17.05 1.65 17.66
N TYR A 84 -17.31 1.07 16.48
CA TYR A 84 -16.22 0.49 15.70
C TYR A 84 -15.35 1.57 15.08
N ARG A 85 -14.04 1.42 15.23
CA ARG A 85 -13.04 2.25 14.54
C ARG A 85 -11.86 1.40 14.12
N PHE A 86 -11.23 1.76 13.01
CA PHE A 86 -9.91 1.22 12.69
C PHE A 86 -8.89 1.74 13.70
N SER A 87 -8.12 0.83 14.31
CA SER A 87 -6.99 1.17 15.18
C SER A 87 -5.63 0.92 14.51
N PHE A 88 -5.63 0.20 13.39
CA PHE A 88 -4.45 -0.08 12.58
C PHE A 88 -4.87 -0.48 11.17
N ALA A 89 -4.08 -0.11 10.16
CA ALA A 89 -4.18 -0.68 8.82
C ALA A 89 -2.79 -0.92 8.21
N LYS A 90 -2.64 -2.01 7.47
CA LYS A 90 -1.46 -2.41 6.70
C LYS A 90 -1.84 -2.46 5.23
N CYS A 91 -1.52 -1.40 4.50
CA CYS A 91 -1.68 -1.34 3.06
C CYS A 91 -0.42 -1.92 2.40
N SER A 92 -0.55 -2.99 1.62
CA SER A 92 0.58 -3.65 0.97
C SER A 92 0.40 -3.65 -0.53
N ALA A 93 1.51 -3.57 -1.26
CA ALA A 93 1.54 -3.79 -2.70
C ALA A 93 2.50 -4.92 -3.03
N PHE A 94 2.35 -5.51 -4.22
CA PHE A 94 3.30 -6.48 -4.76
C PHE A 94 3.56 -6.20 -6.22
N VAL A 95 4.83 -6.14 -6.62
CA VAL A 95 5.24 -5.99 -8.01
C VAL A 95 6.00 -7.22 -8.49
N TRP A 96 5.68 -7.68 -9.71
CA TRP A 96 6.34 -8.80 -10.36
C TRP A 96 6.28 -8.69 -11.88
N SER A 97 7.12 -9.45 -12.59
CA SER A 97 7.03 -9.56 -14.05
C SER A 97 5.82 -10.42 -14.43
N ARG A 98 5.23 -10.18 -15.61
CA ARG A 98 4.14 -11.04 -16.10
C ARG A 98 4.62 -12.48 -16.35
N ASP A 99 5.86 -12.62 -16.80
CA ASP A 99 6.53 -13.91 -17.03
C ASP A 99 7.63 -14.10 -15.98
N ASP A 100 7.59 -15.22 -15.27
CA ASP A 100 8.57 -15.57 -14.23
C ASP A 100 9.99 -15.77 -14.80
N LYS A 101 10.14 -15.91 -16.13
CA LYS A 101 11.43 -15.98 -16.81
C LYS A 101 12.05 -14.61 -17.09
N GLN A 102 11.27 -13.54 -17.05
CA GLN A 102 11.78 -12.17 -17.23
C GLN A 102 12.35 -11.64 -15.92
N PRO A 103 13.34 -10.73 -15.97
CA PRO A 103 13.81 -10.06 -14.76
C PRO A 103 12.69 -9.32 -14.08
N ALA A 104 12.52 -9.57 -12.80
CA ALA A 104 11.40 -9.01 -12.06
C ALA A 104 11.72 -7.59 -11.58
N PRO A 105 10.73 -6.67 -11.64
CA PRO A 105 10.89 -5.30 -11.16
C PRO A 105 11.06 -5.26 -9.65
N TRP A 106 11.48 -4.12 -9.14
CA TRP A 106 11.58 -3.86 -7.70
C TRP A 106 11.15 -2.43 -7.38
N VAL A 107 10.86 -2.21 -6.10
CA VAL A 107 10.47 -0.93 -5.53
C VAL A 107 11.73 -0.27 -5.01
N PHE A 108 12.19 0.73 -5.74
CA PHE A 108 13.35 1.53 -5.40
C PHE A 108 13.05 2.44 -4.20
N ASP A 109 11.84 3.00 -4.15
CA ASP A 109 11.43 3.90 -3.07
C ASP A 109 9.92 3.91 -2.84
N ILE A 110 9.49 4.40 -1.68
CA ILE A 110 8.09 4.55 -1.27
C ILE A 110 7.85 5.88 -0.55
N PHE A 111 6.65 6.41 -0.71
CA PHE A 111 6.22 7.65 -0.06
C PHE A 111 4.79 7.53 0.45
N PRO A 112 4.51 8.09 1.63
CA PRO A 112 5.51 8.47 2.63
C PRO A 112 6.33 7.28 3.15
N ARG A 113 7.57 7.54 3.58
CA ARG A 113 8.36 6.60 4.41
C ARG A 113 7.98 6.74 5.88
N GLU A 114 7.96 7.96 6.38
CA GLU A 114 7.57 8.26 7.76
C GLU A 114 6.74 9.53 7.75
N LEU A 115 5.54 9.46 8.31
CA LEU A 115 4.73 10.61 8.66
C LEU A 115 4.27 10.43 10.09
N TYR A 116 4.57 11.41 10.92
CA TYR A 116 4.07 11.47 12.28
C TYR A 116 2.94 12.50 12.35
N GLU A 117 2.02 12.27 13.27
CA GLU A 117 0.95 13.22 13.59
C GLU A 117 1.50 14.60 13.91
N GLY A 118 0.90 15.65 13.32
CA GLY A 118 1.32 17.02 13.52
C GLY A 118 0.81 18.00 12.47
N GLU A 119 1.45 19.16 12.40
CA GLU A 119 1.09 20.24 11.46
C GLU A 119 1.26 19.81 10.00
N PRO A 120 0.50 20.41 9.05
CA PRO A 120 0.65 20.17 7.62
C PRO A 120 2.11 20.33 7.16
N GLN A 121 2.65 19.30 6.50
CA GLN A 121 4.02 19.34 5.98
C GLN A 121 4.02 19.26 4.46
N LYS A 122 4.66 20.23 3.81
CA LYS A 122 5.06 20.08 2.40
C LYS A 122 6.28 19.18 2.36
N ILE A 123 6.15 17.99 1.76
CA ILE A 123 7.27 17.10 1.55
C ILE A 123 7.76 17.28 0.11
N SER A 124 8.87 17.98 -0.05
CA SER A 124 9.59 17.97 -1.33
C SER A 124 10.32 16.64 -1.46
N VAL A 125 9.86 15.79 -2.36
CA VAL A 125 10.52 14.52 -2.65
C VAL A 125 11.54 14.75 -3.76
N LYS A 126 12.81 14.81 -3.39
CA LYS A 126 13.89 14.78 -4.36
C LYS A 126 14.24 13.32 -4.65
N PHE A 127 14.04 12.90 -5.89
CA PHE A 127 14.61 11.66 -6.39
C PHE A 127 16.03 11.96 -6.83
N SER A 128 16.96 11.95 -5.88
CA SER A 128 18.40 11.89 -6.16
C SER A 128 18.80 10.42 -6.17
N PRO A 129 19.08 9.81 -7.33
CA PRO A 129 19.84 8.58 -7.36
C PRO A 129 21.26 8.87 -6.84
N GLU A 130 21.44 8.89 -5.52
CA GLU A 130 22.76 8.76 -4.91
C GLU A 130 23.19 7.31 -5.11
N ILE A 131 23.89 7.07 -6.22
CA ILE A 131 24.61 5.82 -6.41
C ILE A 131 26.08 6.16 -6.20
N THR A 132 26.57 5.93 -4.99
CA THR A 132 28.00 5.97 -4.70
C THR A 132 28.64 4.75 -5.34
N VAL A 133 28.97 4.85 -6.62
CA VAL A 133 29.82 3.88 -7.32
C VAL A 133 31.26 4.33 -7.09
N ASP A 134 31.95 3.67 -6.15
CA ASP A 134 33.41 3.74 -6.11
C ASP A 134 33.93 3.40 -7.52
N GLN A 135 34.55 4.40 -8.15
CA GLN A 135 35.24 4.37 -9.44
C GLN A 135 34.36 4.27 -10.69
N ILE A 136 33.61 5.33 -10.96
CA ILE A 136 33.57 6.13 -12.22
C ILE A 136 32.29 6.96 -12.13
N GLY A 137 32.48 8.22 -11.73
CA GLY A 137 31.40 9.13 -11.37
C GLY A 137 30.53 9.51 -12.55
N ALA A 138 29.27 9.07 -12.51
CA ALA A 138 28.16 9.76 -13.16
C ALA A 138 27.21 10.22 -12.06
N SER A 139 27.27 11.50 -11.70
CA SER A 139 26.20 12.13 -10.92
C SER A 139 24.97 12.20 -11.81
N ILE A 140 23.99 11.34 -11.52
CA ILE A 140 22.72 11.31 -12.22
C ILE A 140 21.87 12.46 -11.66
N GLY A 141 21.57 13.45 -12.50
CA GLY A 141 20.88 14.67 -12.09
C GLY A 141 19.59 14.44 -11.29
N GLU A 142 19.38 15.29 -10.28
CA GLU A 142 18.22 15.26 -9.40
C GLU A 142 16.91 15.35 -10.20
N ILE A 143 16.00 14.39 -10.02
CA ILE A 143 14.61 14.51 -10.47
C ILE A 143 13.80 14.95 -9.24
N GLY A 144 13.53 16.26 -9.12
CA GLY A 144 12.66 16.78 -8.07
C GLY A 144 11.18 16.55 -8.44
N THR A 145 10.38 16.02 -7.52
CA THR A 145 8.91 16.12 -7.58
C THR A 145 8.41 16.61 -6.23
N GLU A 146 7.73 17.75 -6.23
CA GLU A 146 7.06 18.22 -5.02
C GLU A 146 5.75 17.46 -4.82
N ILE A 147 5.57 16.84 -3.64
CA ILE A 147 4.31 16.23 -3.24
C ILE A 147 3.80 17.03 -2.03
N ALA A 148 2.77 17.84 -2.24
CA ALA A 148 2.11 18.52 -1.13
C ALA A 148 1.26 17.51 -0.35
N LEU A 149 1.63 17.25 0.90
CA LEU A 149 0.79 16.51 1.85
C LEU A 149 0.07 17.54 2.73
N GLY A 150 -1.23 17.33 2.96
CA GLY A 150 -2.05 18.20 3.82
C GLY A 150 -1.76 17.97 5.31
N GLN A 151 -2.72 18.32 6.17
CA GLN A 151 -2.65 17.99 7.60
C GLN A 151 -2.53 16.47 7.78
N ILE A 152 -1.53 16.02 8.54
CA ILE A 152 -1.22 14.60 8.69
C ILE A 152 -1.89 14.08 9.96
N VAL A 153 -3.02 13.42 9.76
CA VAL A 153 -3.54 12.43 10.69
C VAL A 153 -4.03 11.29 9.79
N PRO A 154 -3.50 10.07 9.86
CA PRO A 154 -2.77 9.38 10.96
C PRO A 154 -1.24 9.25 10.78
N THR A 155 -0.55 8.67 11.77
CA THR A 155 0.86 8.23 11.63
C THR A 155 0.99 7.13 10.57
N VAL A 156 1.98 7.25 9.70
CA VAL A 156 2.28 6.29 8.62
C VAL A 156 3.75 5.90 8.64
N ILE A 157 4.02 4.59 8.57
CA ILE A 157 5.38 4.04 8.43
C ILE A 157 5.42 3.10 7.22
N GLY A 158 6.29 3.42 6.27
CA GLY A 158 6.52 2.69 5.03
C GLY A 158 7.71 1.74 5.14
N PHE A 159 7.57 0.56 4.55
CA PHE A 159 8.63 -0.44 4.42
C PHE A 159 8.71 -0.89 2.96
N LEU A 160 9.91 -1.03 2.38
CA LEU A 160 10.09 -1.59 1.03
C LEU A 160 9.72 -3.09 0.96
N GLY A 161 9.79 -3.77 2.11
CA GLY A 161 9.46 -5.18 2.25
C GLY A 161 10.47 -6.14 1.64
N GLN A 162 10.10 -7.42 1.60
CA GLN A 162 10.99 -8.51 1.18
C GLN A 162 11.43 -8.33 -0.28
N ASP A 163 12.74 -8.42 -0.49
CA ASP A 163 13.42 -8.27 -1.79
C ASP A 163 13.01 -7.00 -2.56
N GLN A 164 12.56 -5.98 -1.82
CA GLN A 164 12.04 -4.73 -2.39
C GLN A 164 10.88 -4.96 -3.36
N ARG A 165 10.11 -6.03 -3.26
CA ARG A 165 8.94 -6.29 -4.14
C ARG A 165 7.60 -6.13 -3.44
N LYS A 166 7.61 -6.10 -2.11
CA LYS A 166 6.41 -6.14 -1.27
C LYS A 166 6.32 -4.91 -0.36
N PRO A 167 6.25 -3.69 -0.90
CA PRO A 167 6.16 -2.52 -0.06
C PRO A 167 4.90 -2.56 0.78
N ARG A 168 4.96 -1.99 1.98
CA ARG A 168 3.79 -1.84 2.85
C ARG A 168 3.84 -0.55 3.63
N TRP A 169 2.67 -0.02 3.95
CA TRP A 169 2.45 1.11 4.84
C TRP A 169 1.62 0.66 6.02
N GLU A 170 2.16 0.87 7.22
CA GLU A 170 1.44 0.73 8.46
C GLU A 170 0.87 2.09 8.86
N ILE A 171 -0.43 2.11 9.11
CA ILE A 171 -1.22 3.29 9.42
C ILE A 171 -1.75 3.13 10.85
N ARG A 172 -1.49 4.12 11.70
CA ARG A 172 -1.87 4.09 13.12
C ARG A 172 -2.71 5.33 13.47
N PRO A 173 -4.03 5.27 13.33
CA PRO A 173 -4.92 6.32 13.83
C PRO A 173 -4.85 6.38 15.36
N LYS A 174 -4.66 7.57 15.92
CA LYS A 174 -4.76 7.84 17.36
C LYS A 174 -6.19 8.25 17.71
N ASP A 175 -6.50 9.53 17.47
CA ASP A 175 -7.76 10.13 17.94
C ASP A 175 -8.78 10.31 16.81
N LYS A 176 -8.31 10.41 15.55
CA LYS A 176 -9.19 10.49 14.38
C LYS A 176 -9.44 9.11 13.78
N MET A 177 -10.69 8.87 13.37
CA MET A 177 -11.04 7.67 12.62
C MET A 177 -10.29 7.61 11.30
N LEU A 178 -9.76 6.44 10.96
CA LEU A 178 -9.21 6.17 9.63
C LEU A 178 -10.37 5.93 8.65
N LEU A 179 -10.78 6.98 7.94
CA LEU A 179 -11.86 6.94 6.95
C LEU A 179 -11.47 7.73 5.71
N GLY A 180 -12.07 7.38 4.58
CA GLY A 180 -11.80 8.04 3.30
C GLY A 180 -10.49 7.56 2.67
N ILE A 181 -10.03 8.32 1.67
CA ILE A 181 -8.95 7.89 0.76
C ILE A 181 -7.58 8.31 1.29
N HIS A 182 -6.68 7.34 1.41
CA HIS A 182 -5.26 7.54 1.70
C HIS A 182 -4.43 7.15 0.49
N TYR A 183 -3.56 8.07 0.06
CA TYR A 183 -2.68 7.86 -1.09
C TYR A 183 -1.25 7.55 -0.66
N PHE A 184 -0.66 6.60 -1.37
CA PHE A 184 0.74 6.20 -1.25
C PHE A 184 1.37 6.23 -2.63
N TRP A 185 2.68 6.45 -2.67
CA TRP A 185 3.47 6.45 -3.89
C TRP A 185 4.60 5.45 -3.79
N LEU A 186 4.96 4.87 -4.92
CA LEU A 186 6.09 3.97 -5.05
C LEU A 186 6.87 4.27 -6.33
N VAL A 187 8.19 4.18 -6.23
CA VAL A 187 9.10 4.27 -7.37
C VAL A 187 9.47 2.85 -7.76
N VAL A 188 9.00 2.40 -8.91
CA VAL A 188 9.33 1.07 -9.44
C VAL A 188 10.47 1.21 -10.42
N ALA A 189 11.54 0.46 -10.16
CA ALA A 189 12.61 0.20 -11.10
C ALA A 189 12.30 -1.08 -11.88
N VAL A 190 12.38 -0.94 -13.19
CA VAL A 190 11.94 -1.97 -14.14
C VAL A 190 13.09 -2.23 -15.09
N PRO A 191 13.67 -3.44 -15.08
CA PRO A 191 14.61 -3.85 -16.10
C PRO A 191 14.11 -3.60 -17.53
N VAL A 192 14.99 -3.20 -18.44
CA VAL A 192 14.61 -2.97 -19.85
C VAL A 192 14.09 -4.22 -20.54
N ASP A 193 14.52 -5.40 -20.11
CA ASP A 193 14.10 -6.71 -20.57
C ASP A 193 12.84 -7.26 -19.86
N CYS A 194 12.33 -6.53 -18.85
CA CYS A 194 11.00 -6.77 -18.30
C CYS A 194 9.95 -6.07 -19.17
N GLU A 195 9.31 -6.82 -20.06
CA GLU A 195 8.34 -6.27 -21.01
C GLU A 195 7.06 -5.79 -20.32
N LYS A 196 6.56 -6.59 -19.36
CA LYS A 196 5.29 -6.33 -18.67
C LYS A 196 5.41 -6.57 -17.18
N ILE A 197 4.93 -5.61 -16.41
CA ILE A 197 4.89 -5.64 -14.95
C ILE A 197 3.45 -5.90 -14.52
N ARG A 198 3.29 -6.53 -13.36
CA ARG A 198 2.03 -6.58 -12.63
C ARG A 198 2.17 -5.90 -11.29
N LEU A 199 1.10 -5.20 -10.89
CA LEU A 199 0.90 -4.70 -9.54
C LEU A 199 -0.35 -5.34 -8.95
N ALA A 200 -0.27 -5.82 -7.71
CA ALA A 200 -1.42 -6.13 -6.86
C ALA A 200 -1.38 -5.31 -5.57
N SER A 201 -2.52 -5.21 -4.90
CA SER A 201 -2.63 -4.56 -3.59
C SER A 201 -3.46 -5.39 -2.61
N GLN A 202 -3.19 -5.20 -1.33
CA GLN A 202 -3.85 -5.90 -0.22
C GLN A 202 -3.95 -4.99 1.00
N VAL A 203 -5.05 -5.07 1.75
CA VAL A 203 -5.18 -4.41 3.05
C VAL A 203 -5.52 -5.40 4.16
N GLU A 204 -4.76 -5.34 5.24
CA GLU A 204 -5.13 -5.94 6.53
C GLU A 204 -5.34 -4.81 7.54
N ALA A 205 -6.24 -4.98 8.50
CA ALA A 205 -6.54 -3.94 9.46
C ALA A 205 -6.97 -4.51 10.81
N ASN A 206 -7.00 -3.66 11.83
CA ASN A 206 -7.61 -3.96 13.11
C ASN A 206 -8.81 -3.04 13.30
N LEU A 207 -9.97 -3.62 13.64
CA LEU A 207 -11.11 -2.88 14.14
C LEU A 207 -11.16 -2.99 15.66
N GLU A 208 -11.23 -1.86 16.34
CA GLU A 208 -11.41 -1.77 17.78
C GLU A 208 -12.86 -1.42 18.10
N ARG A 209 -13.40 -2.02 19.16
CA ARG A 209 -14.67 -1.65 19.80
C ARG A 209 -14.56 -1.88 21.30
N ASN A 210 -14.87 -0.88 22.12
CA ASN A 210 -15.02 -0.85 23.59
C ASN A 210 -14.09 -1.75 24.46
N PHE A 211 -14.05 -3.08 24.25
CA PHE A 211 -13.23 -4.06 24.97
C PHE A 211 -12.53 -5.10 24.09
N GLY A 212 -12.42 -4.88 22.77
CA GLY A 212 -11.84 -5.86 21.86
C GLY A 212 -11.23 -5.26 20.60
N VAL A 213 -10.26 -6.00 20.04
CA VAL A 213 -9.61 -5.70 18.76
C VAL A 213 -9.79 -6.91 17.84
N PHE A 214 -10.45 -6.70 16.72
CA PHE A 214 -10.70 -7.70 15.69
C PHE A 214 -9.70 -7.52 14.55
N LYS A 215 -8.90 -8.55 14.29
CA LYS A 215 -8.03 -8.56 13.10
C LYS A 215 -8.89 -8.88 11.89
N ILE A 216 -8.87 -7.99 10.91
CA ILE A 216 -9.62 -8.13 9.67
C ILE A 216 -8.68 -8.06 8.46
N GLY A 217 -9.09 -8.65 7.35
CA GLY A 217 -8.25 -8.71 6.16
C GLY A 217 -9.00 -9.27 4.97
N PRO A 218 -8.32 -9.42 3.82
CA PRO A 218 -8.98 -9.92 2.63
C PRO A 218 -9.39 -11.38 2.83
N ARG A 219 -10.43 -11.81 2.11
CA ARG A 219 -10.79 -13.23 2.05
C ARG A 219 -9.66 -14.10 1.46
N ASN A 220 -8.91 -13.56 0.51
CA ASN A 220 -7.79 -14.26 -0.14
C ASN A 220 -6.49 -13.49 0.06
N LYS A 221 -5.53 -14.13 0.74
CA LYS A 221 -4.20 -13.58 1.05
C LYS A 221 -3.14 -13.92 0.00
N LEU A 222 -3.43 -14.80 -0.95
CA LEU A 222 -2.45 -15.24 -1.94
C LEU A 222 -2.35 -14.20 -3.06
N TRP A 223 -1.19 -13.55 -3.18
CA TRP A 223 -0.90 -12.52 -4.18
C TRP A 223 -1.28 -12.91 -5.61
N LYS A 224 -1.01 -14.16 -6.01
CA LYS A 224 -1.34 -14.70 -7.34
C LYS A 224 -2.83 -14.66 -7.69
N ASN A 225 -3.70 -14.60 -6.68
CA ASN A 225 -5.15 -14.60 -6.84
C ASN A 225 -5.76 -13.21 -6.60
N ARG A 226 -4.93 -12.20 -6.30
CA ARG A 226 -5.39 -10.83 -6.08
C ARG A 226 -5.72 -10.18 -7.43
N PRO A 227 -6.67 -9.24 -7.48
CA PRO A 227 -6.78 -8.33 -8.61
C PRO A 227 -5.41 -7.71 -8.89
N SER A 228 -4.95 -7.87 -10.13
CA SER A 228 -3.68 -7.32 -10.59
C SER A 228 -3.88 -6.52 -11.86
N ILE A 229 -3.09 -5.46 -12.03
CA ILE A 229 -3.10 -4.62 -13.22
C ILE A 229 -1.76 -4.76 -13.91
N GLU A 230 -1.79 -4.95 -15.23
CA GLU A 230 -0.58 -4.95 -16.05
C GLU A 230 -0.16 -3.51 -16.37
N ILE A 231 1.14 -3.27 -16.28
CA ILE A 231 1.78 -1.99 -16.60
C ILE A 231 2.96 -2.25 -17.52
N GLY A 232 3.03 -1.50 -18.60
CA GLY A 232 4.07 -1.58 -19.63
C GLY A 232 3.74 -0.62 -20.75
#